data_AF-A0A953NFW5-F1
#
_entry.id   AF-A0A953NFW5-F1
#
_cell.length_a   1.000
_cell.length_b   1.000
_cell.length_c   1.000
_cell.angle_alpha   90.00
_cell.angle_beta   90.00
_cell.angle_gamma   90.00
#
_symmetry.space_group_name_H-M   'P 1'
#
loop_
_entity.id
_entity.type
_entity.pdbx_description
1 polymer ?
#
loop_
_entity_poly.entity_id
_entity_poly.type
_entity_poly.pdbx_seq_one_letter_code
_entity_poly.pdbx_strand_id
1 'polypeptide(L)'
;MANPNKVEFNSLADYFIKGDVIEIRIPWQLLNVMDPSTKMVMDDLYLNKGIKPIKTEGFYVGIILRKNGEDIYTPMKQYTWQTWDMPKYHERLKKSYFILKEAFKTIGGE
;
A
#
# COMPACT_ATOMS: atom_id res chain seq x y z
N MET A 1 -4.46 7.95 -6.18
CA MET A 1 -3.06 8.46 -5.98
C MET A 1 -1.93 7.60 -6.60
N ALA A 2 -2.17 6.38 -7.10
CA ALA A 2 -1.10 5.53 -7.66
C ALA A 2 -0.74 5.80 -9.13
N ASN A 3 -1.61 6.49 -9.88
CA ASN A 3 -1.42 6.73 -11.31
C ASN A 3 -0.52 7.97 -11.53
N PRO A 4 0.71 7.80 -12.04
CA PRO A 4 1.66 8.89 -12.21
C PRO A 4 1.34 9.86 -13.34
N ASN A 5 0.34 9.54 -14.17
CA ASN A 5 -0.10 10.37 -15.28
C ASN A 5 -1.17 11.38 -14.86
N LYS A 6 -1.61 11.38 -13.59
CA LYS A 6 -2.57 12.37 -13.07
C LYS A 6 -1.85 13.56 -12.44
N VAL A 7 -2.41 14.76 -12.62
CA VAL A 7 -1.89 16.01 -12.04
C VAL A 7 -1.81 15.95 -10.52
N GLU A 8 -2.80 15.31 -9.89
CA GLU A 8 -2.90 15.13 -8.44
C GLU A 8 -1.99 14.01 -7.89
N PHE A 9 -1.12 13.43 -8.72
CA PHE A 9 -0.23 12.34 -8.30
C PHE A 9 0.83 12.83 -7.31
N ASN A 10 0.84 12.22 -6.13
CA ASN A 10 1.91 12.34 -5.15
C ASN A 10 2.33 10.94 -4.69
N SER A 11 3.59 10.57 -4.92
CA SER A 11 4.12 9.26 -4.52
C SER A 11 4.26 9.10 -3.02
N LEU A 12 4.29 10.20 -2.27
CA LEU A 12 4.44 10.23 -0.80
C LEU A 12 3.08 10.35 -0.07
N ALA A 13 1.96 10.27 -0.78
CA ALA A 13 0.65 10.36 -0.15
C ALA A 13 0.24 9.00 0.46
N ASP A 14 -0.06 9.01 1.75
CA ASP A 14 -0.62 7.87 2.49
C ASP A 14 -2.16 7.81 2.40
N TYR A 15 -2.80 8.96 2.17
CA TYR A 15 -4.23 9.06 1.91
C TYR A 15 -4.52 10.05 0.78
N PHE A 16 -5.67 9.88 0.14
CA PHE A 16 -6.13 10.74 -0.94
C PHE A 16 -7.65 10.84 -0.93
N ILE A 17 -8.18 12.06 -1.03
CA ILE A 17 -9.62 12.33 -1.01
C ILE A 17 -10.02 12.90 -2.36
N LYS A 18 -11.06 12.33 -2.97
CA LYS A 18 -11.66 12.87 -4.18
C LYS A 18 -13.17 12.72 -4.13
N GLY A 19 -13.87 13.85 -4.01
CA GLY A 19 -15.33 13.86 -3.83
C GLY A 19 -15.71 13.14 -2.54
N ASP A 20 -16.48 12.08 -2.67
CA ASP A 20 -16.96 11.19 -1.61
C ASP A 20 -16.07 9.95 -1.39
N VAL A 21 -14.98 9.81 -2.15
CA VAL A 21 -14.07 8.66 -2.06
C VAL A 21 -12.81 9.02 -1.29
N ILE A 22 -12.46 8.17 -0.32
CA ILE A 22 -11.21 8.21 0.43
C ILE A 22 -10.40 6.95 0.08
N GLU A 23 -9.20 7.12 -0.45
CA GLU A 23 -8.21 6.06 -0.67
C GLU A 23 -7.17 6.15 0.47
N ILE A 24 -6.93 5.06 1.21
CA ILE A 24 -5.96 4.99 2.31
C ILE A 24 -4.98 3.86 2.04
N ARG A 25 -3.69 4.08 2.30
CA ARG A 25 -2.64 3.06 2.25
C ARG A 25 -2.13 2.76 3.64
N ILE A 26 -2.19 1.49 4.01
CA ILE A 26 -1.64 0.99 5.27
C ILE A 26 -0.47 0.07 4.90
N PRO A 27 0.77 0.40 5.29
CA PRO A 27 1.90 -0.50 5.12
C PRO A 27 1.64 -1.83 5.84
N TRP A 28 1.92 -2.94 5.16
CA TRP A 28 1.75 -4.29 5.69
C TRP A 28 2.41 -4.49 7.07
N GLN A 29 3.57 -3.90 7.27
CA GLN A 29 4.33 -3.98 8.52
C GLN A 29 3.59 -3.35 9.72
N LEU A 30 2.70 -2.37 9.51
CA LEU A 30 1.86 -1.82 10.59
C LEU A 30 0.81 -2.83 11.08
N LEU A 31 0.50 -3.85 10.27
CA LEU A 31 -0.43 -4.92 10.60
C LEU A 31 0.29 -6.23 10.98
N ASN A 32 1.58 -6.15 11.32
CA ASN A 32 2.44 -7.30 11.62
C ASN A 32 2.52 -8.34 10.50
N VAL A 33 2.21 -7.94 9.25
CA VAL A 33 2.35 -8.82 8.09
C VAL A 33 3.82 -8.91 7.71
N MET A 34 4.38 -10.11 7.82
CA MET A 34 5.78 -10.41 7.54
C MET A 34 5.99 -10.67 6.05
N ASP A 35 5.09 -11.46 5.45
CA ASP A 35 5.09 -11.77 4.03
C ASP A 35 3.66 -11.73 3.47
N PRO A 36 3.27 -10.64 2.79
CA PRO A 36 1.93 -10.54 2.19
C PRO A 36 1.75 -11.50 1.01
N SER A 37 2.82 -11.93 0.34
CA SER A 37 2.75 -12.78 -0.85
C SER A 37 2.20 -14.17 -0.52
N THR A 38 2.54 -14.70 0.65
CA THR A 38 2.08 -15.99 1.19
C THR A 38 1.08 -15.88 2.34
N LYS A 39 0.69 -14.65 2.72
CA LYS A 39 -0.22 -14.31 3.85
C LYS A 39 0.34 -14.68 5.24
N MET A 40 1.62 -14.47 5.47
CA MET A 40 2.22 -14.71 6.79
C MET A 40 2.21 -13.44 7.64
N VAL A 41 1.69 -13.56 8.86
CA VAL A 41 1.71 -12.53 9.91
C VAL A 41 2.52 -13.02 11.10
N MET A 42 2.95 -12.09 11.95
CA MET A 42 3.56 -12.44 13.23
C MET A 42 2.51 -13.06 14.15
N ASP A 43 2.83 -14.23 14.68
CA ASP A 43 2.04 -14.94 15.70
C ASP A 43 2.25 -14.31 17.09
N ASP A 44 1.56 -14.83 18.10
CA ASP A 44 1.64 -14.35 19.48
C ASP A 44 3.08 -14.42 20.01
N LEU A 45 3.65 -13.26 20.30
CA LEU A 45 5.02 -13.08 20.78
C LEU A 45 5.25 -13.72 22.16
N TYR A 46 4.25 -13.66 23.04
CA TYR A 46 4.37 -14.10 24.43
C TYR A 46 4.29 -15.62 24.54
N LEU A 47 3.34 -16.23 23.84
CA LEU A 47 3.19 -17.68 23.79
C LEU A 47 4.41 -18.33 23.12
N ASN A 48 4.91 -17.72 22.04
CA ASN A 48 6.02 -18.27 21.27
C ASN A 48 7.41 -17.92 21.82
N LYS A 49 7.51 -16.99 22.77
CA LYS A 49 8.76 -16.43 23.29
C LYS A 49 9.68 -15.94 22.17
N GLY A 50 9.11 -15.31 21.15
CA GLY A 50 9.81 -14.85 19.96
C GLY A 50 8.90 -14.68 18.75
N ILE A 51 9.50 -14.20 17.65
CA ILE A 51 8.81 -13.97 16.38
C ILE A 51 8.62 -15.31 15.67
N LYS A 52 7.37 -15.71 15.44
CA LYS A 52 7.02 -16.82 14.56
C LYS A 52 6.01 -16.39 13.51
N PRO A 53 6.10 -16.91 12.28
CA PRO A 53 5.08 -16.66 11.27
C PRO A 53 3.87 -17.59 11.47
N ILE A 54 2.66 -17.05 11.31
CA ILE A 54 1.41 -17.79 11.18
C ILE A 54 0.66 -17.30 9.95
N LYS A 55 -0.06 -18.21 9.28
CA LYS A 55 -0.87 -17.84 8.10
C LYS A 55 -2.16 -17.17 8.55
N THR A 56 -2.51 -16.05 7.92
CA THR A 56 -3.80 -15.38 8.14
C THR A 56 -4.78 -15.64 6.99
N GLU A 57 -6.07 -15.75 7.34
CA GLU A 57 -7.15 -15.77 6.36
C GLU A 57 -7.54 -14.36 5.90
N GLY A 58 -7.09 -13.31 6.60
CA GLY A 58 -7.36 -11.92 6.25
C GLY A 58 -7.50 -11.02 7.48
N PHE A 59 -8.06 -9.84 7.27
CA PHE A 59 -8.31 -8.84 8.32
C PHE A 59 -9.78 -8.48 8.36
N TYR A 60 -10.35 -8.39 9.56
CA TYR A 60 -11.64 -7.75 9.71
C TYR A 60 -11.43 -6.24 9.78
N VAL A 61 -12.07 -5.51 8.88
CA VAL A 61 -11.93 -4.05 8.76
C VAL A 61 -13.30 -3.41 8.89
N GLY A 62 -13.40 -2.39 9.73
CA GLY A 62 -14.57 -1.52 9.88
C GLY A 62 -14.12 -0.07 9.97
N ILE A 63 -15.03 0.85 9.68
CA ILE A 63 -14.79 2.29 9.70
C ILE A 63 -15.79 2.93 10.66
N ILE A 64 -15.29 3.88 11.44
CA ILE A 64 -16.09 4.69 12.35
C ILE A 64 -15.97 6.14 11.91
N LEU A 65 -17.10 6.76 11.60
CA LEU A 65 -17.19 8.18 11.25
C LEU A 65 -17.87 8.91 12.40
N ARG A 66 -17.14 9.84 13.03
CA ARG A 66 -17.70 10.73 14.05
C ARG A 66 -18.18 12.04 13.40
N LYS A 67 -19.46 12.35 13.53
CA LYS A 67 -20.06 13.60 13.03
C LYS A 67 -20.98 14.21 14.09
N ASN A 68 -20.75 15.47 14.47
CA ASN A 68 -21.56 16.19 15.45
C ASN A 68 -21.78 15.46 16.79
N GLY A 69 -20.80 14.66 17.23
CA GLY A 69 -20.90 13.89 18.47
C GLY A 69 -21.60 12.52 18.33
N GLU A 70 -22.11 12.19 17.14
CA GLU A 70 -22.63 10.87 16.82
C GLU A 70 -21.58 10.02 16.09
N ASP A 71 -21.52 8.74 16.43
CA ASP A 71 -20.65 7.76 15.77
C ASP A 71 -21.47 6.91 14.79
N ILE A 72 -21.05 6.92 13.54
CA ILE A 72 -21.60 6.08 12.48
C ILE A 72 -20.59 4.95 12.22
N TYR A 73 -21.02 3.72 12.46
CA TYR A 73 -20.18 2.53 12.32
C TYR A 73 -20.54 1.76 11.06
N THR A 74 -19.54 1.23 10.36
CA THR A 74 -19.76 0.18 9.36
C THR A 74 -19.50 -1.19 9.98
N PRO A 75 -20.29 -2.23 9.64
CA PRO A 75 -20.02 -3.59 10.08
C PRO A 75 -18.61 -4.00 9.66
N MET A 76 -17.87 -4.64 10.57
CA MET A 76 -16.56 -5.18 10.22
C MET A 76 -16.73 -6.28 9.16
N LYS A 77 -16.01 -6.15 8.05
CA LYS A 77 -15.99 -7.14 6.98
C LYS A 77 -14.62 -7.75 6.86
N GLN A 78 -14.56 -9.05 6.62
CA GLN A 78 -13.31 -9.73 6.34
C GLN A 78 -12.80 -9.30 4.96
N TYR A 79 -11.61 -8.73 4.94
CA TYR A 79 -10.82 -8.48 3.76
C TYR A 79 -9.76 -9.56 3.63
N THR A 80 -9.66 -10.15 2.45
CA THR A 80 -8.60 -11.10 2.09
C THR A 80 -8.08 -10.77 0.68
N TRP A 81 -6.86 -11.20 0.38
CA TRP A 81 -6.22 -10.96 -0.91
C TRP A 81 -5.77 -12.29 -1.54
N GLN A 82 -5.40 -12.28 -2.82
CA GLN A 82 -4.84 -13.46 -3.48
C GLN A 82 -3.36 -13.58 -3.15
N THR A 83 -2.84 -14.79 -2.95
CA THR A 83 -1.39 -14.99 -2.90
C THR A 83 -0.78 -14.65 -4.25
N TRP A 84 0.47 -14.20 -4.26
CA TRP A 84 1.21 -13.95 -5.49
C TRP A 84 2.65 -14.43 -5.32
N ASP A 85 3.25 -14.90 -6.41
CA ASP A 85 4.69 -15.16 -6.45
C ASP A 85 5.38 -13.89 -6.97
N MET A 86 5.00 -13.46 -8.18
CA MET A 86 5.40 -12.18 -8.74
C MET A 86 4.26 -11.16 -8.62
N PRO A 87 4.46 -9.99 -7.98
CA PRO A 87 3.43 -8.96 -7.94
C PRO A 87 3.19 -8.42 -9.35
N LYS A 88 1.94 -8.04 -9.66
CA LYS A 88 1.64 -7.35 -10.91
C LYS A 88 2.33 -5.98 -10.91
N TYR A 89 3.31 -5.80 -11.78
CA TYR A 89 3.97 -4.53 -11.99
C TYR A 89 3.74 -4.03 -13.42
N HIS A 90 3.94 -2.74 -13.62
CA HIS A 90 4.02 -2.12 -14.93
C HIS A 90 5.27 -1.25 -14.95
N GLU A 91 6.01 -1.33 -16.04
CA GLU A 91 7.16 -0.46 -16.22
C GLU A 91 6.73 0.92 -16.69
N ARG A 92 7.47 1.92 -16.26
CA ARG A 92 7.33 3.28 -16.76
C ARG A 92 8.66 4.00 -16.72
N LEU A 93 8.85 4.91 -17.66
CA LEU A 93 9.97 5.84 -17.60
C LEU A 93 9.75 6.83 -16.46
N LYS A 94 10.72 6.90 -15.54
CA LYS A 94 10.75 7.94 -14.51
C LYS A 94 11.05 9.29 -15.15
N LYS A 95 10.66 10.39 -14.48
CA LYS A 95 10.97 11.75 -14.95
C LYS A 95 12.48 11.94 -15.22
N SER A 96 13.35 11.32 -14.40
CA SER A 96 14.81 11.38 -14.54
C SER A 96 15.34 10.75 -15.84
N TYR A 97 14.62 9.80 -16.45
CA TYR A 97 15.05 9.19 -17.71
C TYR A 97 15.25 10.26 -18.79
N PHE A 98 14.30 11.19 -18.93
CA PHE A 98 14.37 12.25 -19.94
C PHE A 98 15.50 13.26 -19.63
N ILE A 99 15.75 13.54 -18.35
CA ILE A 99 16.85 14.42 -17.92
C ILE A 99 18.19 13.81 -18.33
N LEU A 100 18.40 12.52 -18.04
CA LEU A 100 19.62 11.82 -18.40
C LEU A 100 19.77 11.64 -19.91
N LYS A 101 18.67 11.35 -20.62
CA LYS A 101 18.66 11.22 -22.07
C LYS A 101 19.15 12.50 -22.76
N GLU A 102 18.68 13.66 -22.32
CA GLU A 102 19.16 14.94 -22.88
C GLU A 102 20.60 15.26 -22.46
N ALA A 103 20.97 15.00 -21.19
CA ALA A 103 22.35 15.19 -20.76
C ALA A 103 23.33 14.34 -21.59
N PHE A 104 23.04 13.06 -21.81
CA PHE A 104 23.94 12.18 -22.57
C PHE A 104 24.08 12.54 -24.04
N LYS A 105 23.07 13.16 -24.68
CA LYS A 105 23.22 13.72 -26.04
C LYS A 105 24.31 14.79 -26.11
N THR A 106 24.51 15.55 -25.02
CA THR A 106 25.51 16.63 -24.97
C THR A 106 26.91 16.15 -24.58
N ILE A 107 27.03 14.95 -23.99
CA ILE A 107 28.29 14.42 -23.46
C ILE A 107 28.93 13.41 -24.45
N GLY A 108 28.13 12.77 -25.30
CA GLY A 108 28.57 11.79 -26.30
C GLY A 108 28.87 12.38 -27.67
N GLY A 109 29.65 13.47 -27.72
CA GLY A 109 30.17 14.02 -28.98
C GLY A 109 31.41 13.26 -29.45
N GLU A 110 31.18 12.12 -30.13
CA GLU A 110 31.85 11.61 -31.34
C GLU A 110 30.90 10.63 -32.05
#